data_AF-A0A6B3GXJ2-F1
#
_entry.id   AF-A0A6B3GXJ2-F1
#
_cell.length_a   1.000
_cell.length_b   1.000
_cell.length_c   1.000
_cell.angle_alpha   90.00
_cell.angle_beta   90.00
_cell.angle_gamma   90.00
#
_symmetry.space_group_name_H-M   'P 1'
#
loop_
_entity.id
_entity.type
_entity.pdbx_description
1 polymer ?
#
loop_
_entity_poly.entity_id
_entity_poly.type
_entity_poly.pdbx_seq_one_letter_code
_entity_poly.pdbx_strand_id
1 'polypeptide(L)'
;VTGPGRDALAAWLHKPIEPESLRHDLAVKIRGAAFDDPAALIDEVERHRQVHRDRLAHYLAGELRDFTGPEAPEPQDAGQELQHVVLRGGIAYERMTIAWLDDVLATLHRLEAAGPVA
;
A
#
# COMPACT_ATOMS: atom_id res chain seq x y z
N VAL A 1 -18.57 -25.40 0.77
CA VAL A 1 -18.65 -25.05 2.22
C VAL A 1 -19.78 -25.84 2.85
N THR A 2 -19.53 -26.58 3.93
CA THR A 2 -20.55 -27.33 4.69
C THR A 2 -21.31 -26.38 5.63
N GLY A 3 -22.45 -26.81 6.19
CA GLY A 3 -23.28 -25.99 7.10
C GLY A 3 -22.50 -25.24 8.20
N PRO A 4 -21.69 -25.93 9.02
CA PRO A 4 -20.92 -25.30 10.10
C PRO A 4 -19.93 -24.23 9.61
N GLY A 5 -19.36 -24.42 8.41
CA GLY A 5 -18.43 -23.44 7.83
C GLY A 5 -19.11 -22.15 7.37
N ARG A 6 -20.37 -22.23 6.91
CA ARG A 6 -21.16 -21.04 6.56
C ARG A 6 -21.56 -20.25 7.79
N ASP A 7 -21.95 -20.93 8.86
CA ASP A 7 -22.34 -20.27 10.11
C ASP A 7 -21.16 -19.55 10.77
N ALA A 8 -19.98 -20.18 10.77
CA ALA A 8 -18.76 -19.54 11.26
C ALA A 8 -18.37 -18.30 10.43
N LEU A 9 -18.47 -18.37 9.10
CA LEU A 9 -18.22 -17.23 8.22
C LEU A 9 -19.23 -16.10 8.46
N ALA A 10 -20.52 -16.42 8.58
CA ALA A 10 -21.56 -15.44 8.87
C ALA A 10 -21.32 -14.75 10.21
N ALA A 11 -20.97 -15.50 11.26
CA ALA A 11 -20.65 -14.92 12.56
C ALA A 11 -19.44 -13.98 12.47
N TRP A 12 -18.40 -14.35 11.71
CA TRP A 12 -17.22 -13.50 11.51
C TRP A 12 -17.54 -12.21 10.77
N LEU A 13 -18.36 -12.25 9.71
CA LEU A 13 -18.75 -11.06 8.93
C LEU A 13 -19.49 -9.99 9.76
N HIS A 14 -20.19 -10.39 10.83
CA HIS A 14 -20.90 -9.47 11.72
C HIS A 14 -20.05 -8.95 12.88
N LYS A 15 -18.83 -9.46 13.04
CA LYS A 15 -17.92 -9.00 14.09
C LYS A 15 -17.27 -7.69 13.66
N PRO A 16 -17.29 -6.62 14.49
CA PRO A 16 -16.60 -5.39 14.17
C PRO A 16 -15.09 -5.64 14.07
N ILE A 17 -14.44 -4.89 13.18
CA ILE A 17 -12.99 -4.88 13.01
C ILE A 17 -12.49 -3.52 13.48
N GLU A 18 -11.48 -3.53 14.34
CA GLU A 18 -10.81 -2.30 14.76
C GLU A 18 -9.97 -1.73 13.61
N PRO A 19 -9.97 -0.41 13.40
CA PRO A 19 -9.08 0.21 12.42
C PRO A 19 -7.62 -0.15 12.71
N GLU A 20 -6.91 -0.57 11.67
CA GLU A 20 -5.49 -0.89 11.82
C GLU A 20 -4.67 0.39 12.07
N SER A 21 -3.77 0.33 13.05
CA SER A 21 -2.82 1.42 13.29
C SER A 21 -1.69 1.30 12.29
N LEU A 22 -1.54 2.29 11.41
CA LEU A 22 -0.40 2.41 10.51
C LEU A 22 0.87 2.71 11.32
N ARG A 23 1.50 1.67 11.87
CA ARG A 23 2.84 1.76 12.48
C ARG A 23 3.85 1.20 11.50
N HIS A 24 4.38 2.08 10.65
CA HIS A 24 5.48 1.72 9.75
C HIS A 24 6.82 1.85 10.49
N ASP A 25 7.56 0.75 10.61
CA ASP A 25 8.97 0.78 11.07
C ASP A 25 9.80 1.81 10.28
N LEU A 26 9.47 2.00 9.00
CA LEU A 26 10.08 3.02 8.16
C LEU A 26 9.83 4.45 8.69
N ALA A 27 8.63 4.76 9.18
CA ALA A 27 8.33 6.06 9.76
C ALA A 27 9.14 6.31 11.05
N VAL A 28 9.43 5.24 11.82
CA VAL A 28 10.31 5.32 12.99
C VAL A 28 11.75 5.59 12.55
N LYS A 29 12.26 4.88 11.53
CA LYS A 29 13.59 5.11 10.96
C LYS A 29 13.74 6.53 10.42
N ILE A 30 12.75 7.03 9.65
CA ILE A 30 12.74 8.40 9.11
C ILE A 30 12.88 9.44 10.22
N ARG A 31 12.12 9.30 11.32
CA ARG A 31 12.26 10.20 12.47
C ARG A 31 13.64 10.05 13.14
N GLY A 32 14.13 8.82 13.25
CA GLY A 32 15.41 8.49 13.88
C GLY A 32 16.64 9.01 13.14
N ALA A 33 16.57 9.17 11.82
CA ALA A 33 17.65 9.71 10.99
C ALA A 33 18.12 11.10 11.43
N ALA A 34 17.28 11.88 12.13
CA ALA A 34 17.68 13.17 12.70
C ALA A 34 18.80 13.06 13.76
N PHE A 35 19.06 11.87 14.30
CA PHE A 35 20.11 11.62 15.29
C PHE A 35 21.38 10.99 14.68
N ASP A 36 21.44 10.81 13.36
CA ASP A 36 22.57 10.25 12.63
C ASP A 36 22.68 10.92 11.23
N ASP A 37 22.98 10.17 10.17
CA ASP A 37 22.99 10.66 8.78
C ASP A 37 21.66 10.36 8.05
N PRO A 38 20.84 11.38 7.73
CA PRO A 38 19.63 11.20 6.93
C PRO A 38 19.87 10.61 5.54
N ALA A 39 21.03 10.88 4.92
CA ALA A 39 21.34 10.37 3.59
C ALA A 39 21.44 8.83 3.57
N ALA A 40 21.83 8.22 4.69
CA ALA A 40 21.93 6.76 4.83
C ALA A 40 20.57 6.03 4.68
N LEU A 41 19.44 6.74 4.75
CA LEU A 41 18.11 6.15 4.52
C LEU A 41 17.66 6.13 3.06
N ILE A 42 18.32 6.87 2.16
CA ILE A 42 17.87 7.04 0.77
C ILE A 42 17.70 5.69 0.09
N ASP A 43 18.73 4.84 0.09
CA ASP A 43 18.70 3.52 -0.56
C ASP A 43 17.57 2.62 -0.03
N GLU A 44 17.32 2.65 1.28
CA GLU A 44 16.26 1.86 1.90
C GLU A 44 14.87 2.38 1.51
N VAL A 45 14.69 3.70 1.42
CA VAL A 45 13.43 4.32 0.99
C VAL A 45 13.19 4.05 -0.51
N GLU A 46 14.21 4.14 -1.35
CA GLU A 46 14.13 3.79 -2.77
C GLU A 46 13.74 2.33 -2.97
N ARG A 47 14.37 1.41 -2.23
CA ARG A 47 14.03 -0.02 -2.25
C ARG A 47 12.57 -0.26 -1.88
N HIS A 48 12.08 0.37 -0.81
CA HIS A 48 10.67 0.27 -0.43
C HIS A 48 9.75 0.81 -1.52
N ARG A 49 10.08 1.99 -2.06
CA ARG A 49 9.30 2.60 -3.13
C ARG A 49 9.20 1.70 -4.35
N GLN A 50 10.29 1.05 -4.75
CA GLN A 50 10.27 0.13 -5.88
C GLN A 50 9.33 -1.06 -5.63
N VAL A 51 9.37 -1.67 -4.44
CA VAL A 51 8.46 -2.76 -4.06
C VAL A 51 6.99 -2.33 -4.18
N HIS A 52 6.65 -1.12 -3.72
CA HIS A 52 5.29 -0.59 -3.83
C HIS A 52 4.90 -0.28 -5.28
N ARG A 53 5.82 0.22 -6.11
CA ARG A 53 5.59 0.43 -7.55
C ARG A 53 5.33 -0.87 -8.29
N ASP A 54 6.08 -1.93 -7.99
CA ASP A 54 5.89 -3.24 -8.61
C ASP A 54 4.54 -3.85 -8.24
N ARG A 55 4.13 -3.73 -6.96
CA ARG A 55 2.80 -4.14 -6.49
C ARG A 55 1.69 -3.35 -7.16
N LEU A 56 1.82 -2.03 -7.27
CA LEU A 56 0.86 -1.18 -7.95
C LEU A 56 0.71 -1.59 -9.42
N ALA A 57 1.83 -1.83 -10.12
CA ALA A 57 1.80 -2.30 -11.51
C ALA A 57 1.08 -3.64 -11.64
N HIS A 58 1.35 -4.58 -10.73
CA HIS A 58 0.66 -5.87 -10.69
C HIS A 58 -0.85 -5.71 -10.49
N TYR A 59 -1.28 -4.87 -9.53
CA TYR A 59 -2.71 -4.62 -9.29
C TYR A 59 -3.41 -3.95 -10.46
N LEU A 60 -2.79 -2.94 -11.09
CA LEU A 60 -3.36 -2.28 -12.26
C LEU A 60 -3.49 -3.24 -13.45
N ALA A 61 -2.50 -4.10 -13.66
CA ALA A 61 -2.58 -5.12 -14.70
C ALA A 61 -3.70 -6.15 -14.42
N GLY A 62 -3.89 -6.53 -13.15
CA GLY A 62 -5.01 -7.37 -12.73
C GLY A 62 -6.36 -6.68 -12.91
N GLU A 63 -6.48 -5.41 -12.50
CA GLU A 63 -7.72 -4.62 -12.64
C GLU A 63 -8.14 -4.48 -14.11
N LEU A 64 -7.17 -4.23 -14.99
CA LEU A 64 -7.44 -4.16 -16.43
C LEU A 64 -7.90 -5.51 -16.97
N ARG A 65 -7.21 -6.60 -16.63
CA ARG A 65 -7.56 -7.93 -17.15
C ARG A 65 -8.93 -8.42 -16.66
N ASP A 66 -9.21 -8.21 -15.37
CA ASP A 66 -10.29 -8.93 -14.70
C ASP A 66 -11.57 -8.07 -14.53
N PHE A 67 -11.49 -6.74 -14.65
CA PHE A 67 -12.63 -5.86 -14.32
C PHE A 67 -12.89 -4.68 -15.28
N THR A 68 -11.86 -4.10 -15.92
CA THR A 68 -12.03 -2.81 -16.64
C THR A 68 -11.59 -2.84 -18.11
N GLY A 69 -10.89 -3.89 -18.53
CA GLY A 69 -10.39 -4.04 -19.90
C GLY A 69 -11.48 -4.46 -20.89
N PRO A 70 -11.21 -4.35 -22.19
CA PRO A 70 -12.18 -4.67 -23.24
C PRO A 70 -12.61 -6.15 -23.28
N GLU A 71 -11.78 -7.04 -22.72
CA GLU A 71 -12.05 -8.47 -22.60
C GLU A 71 -12.51 -8.87 -21.19
N ALA A 72 -12.64 -7.90 -20.28
CA ALA A 72 -13.11 -8.19 -18.93
C ALA A 72 -14.58 -8.62 -18.97
N PRO A 73 -14.98 -9.63 -18.18
CA PRO A 73 -16.38 -10.01 -18.08
C PRO A 73 -17.18 -8.88 -17.42
N GLU A 74 -18.40 -8.64 -17.90
CA GLU A 74 -19.36 -7.79 -17.19
C GLU A 74 -19.60 -8.31 -15.77
N PRO A 75 -19.71 -7.46 -14.73
CA PRO A 75 -19.95 -7.90 -13.37
C PRO A 75 -21.20 -8.78 -13.28
N GLN A 76 -21.03 -10.04 -12.87
CA GLN A 76 -22.09 -11.05 -12.92
C GLN A 76 -22.82 -11.19 -11.58
N ASP A 77 -22.17 -10.82 -10.47
CA ASP A 77 -22.72 -10.91 -9.13
C ASP A 77 -22.06 -9.95 -8.13
N ALA A 78 -22.64 -9.88 -6.93
CA ALA A 78 -22.12 -9.07 -5.83
C ALA A 78 -20.71 -9.50 -5.38
N GLY A 79 -20.33 -10.76 -5.59
CA GLY A 79 -19.00 -11.26 -5.24
C GLY A 79 -17.91 -10.61 -6.09
N GLN A 80 -18.13 -10.51 -7.40
CA GLN A 80 -17.20 -9.81 -8.30
C GLN A 80 -17.08 -8.32 -7.98
N GLU A 81 -18.20 -7.65 -7.71
CA GLU A 81 -18.22 -6.24 -7.30
C GLU A 81 -17.42 -6.00 -6.00
N LEU A 82 -17.63 -6.86 -5.00
CA LEU A 82 -16.90 -6.78 -3.73
C LEU A 82 -15.40 -7.05 -3.91
N GLN A 83 -15.02 -8.01 -4.76
CA GLN A 83 -13.62 -8.27 -5.10
C GLN A 83 -12.96 -7.06 -5.76
N HIS A 84 -13.65 -6.40 -6.71
CA HIS A 84 -13.12 -5.22 -7.38
C HIS A 84 -12.93 -4.04 -6.41
N VAL A 85 -13.89 -3.81 -5.50
CA VAL A 85 -13.78 -2.75 -4.47
C VAL A 85 -12.53 -2.98 -3.60
N VAL A 86 -12.25 -4.22 -3.19
CA VAL A 86 -11.05 -4.55 -2.41
C VAL A 86 -9.77 -4.28 -3.22
N LEU A 87 -9.72 -4.68 -4.49
CA LEU A 87 -8.58 -4.40 -5.37
C LEU A 87 -8.32 -2.90 -5.52
N ARG A 88 -9.38 -2.10 -5.73
CA ARG A 88 -9.29 -0.64 -5.79
C ARG A 88 -8.75 -0.04 -4.49
N GLY A 89 -9.14 -0.59 -3.34
CA GLY A 89 -8.56 -0.22 -2.04
C GLY A 89 -7.06 -0.47 -1.98
N GLY A 90 -6.59 -1.62 -2.45
CA GLY A 90 -5.16 -1.94 -2.58
C GLY A 90 -4.42 -0.97 -3.50
N ILE A 91 -4.97 -0.67 -4.68
CA ILE A 91 -4.41 0.32 -5.61
C ILE A 91 -4.28 1.70 -4.98
N ALA A 92 -5.32 2.16 -4.27
CA ALA A 92 -5.30 3.44 -3.58
C ALA A 92 -4.23 3.49 -2.49
N TYR A 93 -4.08 2.41 -1.71
CA TYR A 93 -3.05 2.29 -0.68
C TYR A 93 -1.64 2.35 -1.27
N GLU A 94 -1.37 1.60 -2.33
CA GLU A 94 -0.04 1.59 -2.97
C GLU A 94 0.30 2.98 -3.54
N ARG A 95 -0.67 3.66 -4.19
CA ARG A 95 -0.49 5.03 -4.69
C ARG A 95 -0.17 6.03 -3.58
N MET A 96 -0.93 5.98 -2.47
CA MET A 96 -0.69 6.84 -1.30
C MET A 96 0.71 6.59 -0.73
N THR A 97 1.10 5.32 -0.59
CA THR A 97 2.40 4.95 -0.02
C THR A 97 3.55 5.43 -0.90
N ILE A 98 3.46 5.24 -2.23
CA ILE A 98 4.48 5.74 -3.17
C ILE A 98 4.61 7.26 -3.07
N ALA A 99 3.49 7.98 -3.04
CA ALA A 99 3.50 9.45 -2.95
C ALA A 99 4.17 9.94 -1.65
N TRP A 100 3.93 9.26 -0.53
CA TRP A 100 4.62 9.54 0.72
C TRP A 100 6.12 9.25 0.64
N LEU A 101 6.53 8.13 0.03
CA LEU A 101 7.95 7.79 -0.14
C LEU A 101 8.67 8.78 -1.07
N ASP A 102 7.98 9.29 -2.09
CA ASP A 102 8.49 10.38 -2.94
C ASP A 102 8.77 11.65 -2.12
N ASP A 103 7.85 12.03 -1.22
CA ASP A 103 8.02 13.19 -0.33
C ASP A 103 9.18 12.99 0.67
N VAL A 104 9.33 11.77 1.20
CA VAL A 104 10.47 11.40 2.05
C VAL A 104 11.79 11.54 1.29
N LEU A 105 11.92 10.96 0.10
CA LEU A 105 13.12 11.07 -0.73
C LEU A 105 13.45 12.53 -1.06
N ALA A 106 12.46 13.31 -1.46
CA ALA A 106 12.64 14.74 -1.73
C ALA A 106 13.14 15.50 -0.49
N THR A 107 12.69 15.11 0.70
CA THR A 107 13.17 15.68 1.96
C THR A 107 14.61 15.26 2.28
N LEU A 108 14.94 13.97 2.15
CA LEU A 108 16.28 13.47 2.42
C LEU A 108 17.33 14.07 1.48
N HIS A 109 17.08 14.13 0.17
CA HIS A 109 17.99 14.75 -0.79
C HIS A 109 18.21 16.24 -0.53
N ARG A 110 17.18 16.94 -0.05
CA ARG A 110 17.32 18.36 0.32
C ARG A 110 18.22 18.54 1.53
N LEU A 111 18.13 17.65 2.52
CA LEU A 111 18.98 17.66 3.71
C LEU A 111 20.43 17.31 3.36
N GLU A 112 20.64 16.33 2.49
CA GLU A 112 21.96 15.97 1.96
C GLU A 112 22.62 17.16 1.25
N ALA A 113 21.88 17.85 0.37
CA ALA A 113 22.38 19.01 -0.37
C ALA A 113 22.67 20.24 0.51
N ALA A 114 22.00 20.37 1.67
CA ALA A 114 22.21 21.48 2.60
C ALA A 114 23.53 21.35 3.39
N GLY A 115 24.12 20.15 3.46
CA GLY A 115 25.30 19.85 4.27
C GLY A 115 25.04 20.00 5.78
N PRO A 116 26.03 19.68 6.64
CA PRO A 116 25.89 19.89 8.07
C PRO A 116 25.74 21.39 8.36
N VAL A 117 24.67 21.79 9.07
CA VAL A 117 24.61 23.13 9.66
C VAL A 117 25.68 23.18 10.75
N ALA A 118 26.68 24.04 10.54
CA ALA A 118 27.82 24.24 11.45
C ALA A 118 27.39 24.70 12.85
#